data_AF-W1VDV5-F1
#
_entry.id   AF-W1VDV5-F1
#
_cell.length_a   1.000
_cell.length_b   1.000
_cell.length_c   1.000
_cell.angle_alpha   90.00
_cell.angle_beta   90.00
_cell.angle_gamma   90.00
#
_symmetry.space_group_name_H-M   'P 1'
#
loop_
_entity.id
_entity.type
_entity.pdbx_description
1 polymer ?
#
loop_
_entity_poly.entity_id
_entity_poly.type
_entity_poly.pdbx_seq_one_letter_code
_entity_poly.pdbx_strand_id
1 'polypeptide(L)'
;MAQVTILQLNIWMSGTKVPDGIARCADIVRTTHADVVITSESTPQAVEELRHLLGDGWYAASDPARNGALARWPVAKVGRSDDYLATHVAHPGRTLAVYSMHLEYEYYTPFLYRGYGGSTRYLPSGRWGWGPMPSPVLDEDDLKRVNVESRRPAVGATVAAMMRADTTAGRAPVAGGDFNEPSHLDYTIDGPPTWTTPSTRCTPSTTWA
;
A
#
# COMPACT_ATOMS: atom_id res chain seq x y z
N MET A 1 -8.50 21.84 14.82
CA MET A 1 -7.74 20.60 15.11
C MET A 1 -6.31 20.84 14.67
N ALA A 2 -5.32 20.38 15.43
CA ALA A 2 -3.94 20.36 14.92
C ALA A 2 -3.89 19.51 13.65
N GLN A 3 -3.13 19.96 12.65
CA GLN A 3 -2.88 19.20 11.43
C GLN A 3 -2.09 17.94 11.79
N VAL A 4 -2.48 16.79 11.24
CA VAL A 4 -1.78 15.51 11.40
C VAL A 4 -1.15 15.16 10.05
N THR A 5 0.16 14.92 10.04
CA THR A 5 0.89 14.52 8.84
C THR A 5 1.04 13.00 8.81
N ILE A 6 0.69 12.37 7.69
CA ILE A 6 0.70 10.91 7.53
C ILE A 6 1.62 10.54 6.38
N LEU A 7 2.56 9.65 6.63
CA LEU A 7 3.45 9.08 5.63
C LEU A 7 3.10 7.62 5.40
N GLN A 8 3.02 7.20 4.14
CA GLN A 8 3.02 5.79 3.75
C GLN A 8 4.35 5.45 3.10
N LEU A 9 4.97 4.34 3.51
CA LEU A 9 6.26 3.90 3.00
C LEU A 9 6.31 2.37 2.90
N ASN A 10 6.32 1.83 1.68
CA ASN A 10 6.80 0.46 1.49
C ASN A 10 8.33 0.47 1.67
N ILE A 11 8.83 -0.28 2.65
CA ILE A 11 10.26 -0.30 2.99
C ILE A 11 11.04 -1.41 2.28
N TRP A 12 10.43 -2.10 1.32
CA TRP A 12 10.97 -3.15 0.44
C TRP A 12 11.90 -4.16 1.11
N MET A 13 11.34 -5.34 1.42
CA MET A 13 12.02 -6.37 2.19
C MET A 13 12.64 -5.84 3.49
N SER A 14 11.89 -5.02 4.23
CA SER A 14 12.32 -4.50 5.54
C SER A 14 13.63 -3.70 5.49
N GLY A 15 13.81 -2.91 4.43
CA GLY A 15 14.97 -2.04 4.23
C GLY A 15 16.25 -2.79 3.84
N THR A 16 16.23 -4.13 3.78
CA THR A 16 17.44 -4.95 3.62
C THR A 16 18.09 -4.84 2.25
N LYS A 17 17.40 -4.24 1.27
CA LYS A 17 17.90 -4.07 -0.09
C LYS A 17 18.65 -2.77 -0.32
N VAL A 18 18.63 -1.89 0.66
CA VAL A 18 19.35 -0.61 0.64
C VAL A 18 20.32 -0.61 1.82
N PRO A 19 21.60 -0.26 1.63
CA PRO A 19 22.53 -0.08 2.74
C PRO A 19 21.97 0.93 3.76
N ASP A 20 21.94 0.53 5.04
CA ASP A 20 21.35 1.29 6.15
C ASP A 20 19.86 1.65 5.92
N GLY A 21 19.12 0.77 5.23
CA GLY A 21 17.77 1.07 4.75
C GLY A 21 16.80 1.54 5.82
N ILE A 22 16.78 0.91 7.01
CA ILE A 22 15.89 1.33 8.11
C ILE A 22 16.30 2.70 8.68
N ALA A 23 17.59 2.98 8.80
CA ALA A 23 18.07 4.32 9.20
C ALA A 23 17.65 5.40 8.21
N ARG A 24 17.74 5.11 6.90
CA ARG A 24 17.25 6.02 5.84
C ARG A 24 15.74 6.21 5.89
N CYS A 25 14.98 5.16 6.20
CA CYS A 25 13.54 5.27 6.42
C CYS A 25 13.26 6.23 7.60
N ALA A 26 14.02 6.14 8.69
CA ALA A 26 13.89 7.06 9.82
C ALA A 26 14.18 8.51 9.40
N ASP A 27 15.16 8.75 8.53
CA ASP A 27 15.44 10.08 7.99
C ASP A 27 14.30 10.62 7.12
N ILE A 28 13.68 9.78 6.29
CA ILE A 28 12.47 10.15 5.52
C ILE A 28 11.33 10.56 6.47
N VAL A 29 11.08 9.78 7.52
CA VAL A 29 10.06 10.10 8.53
C VAL A 29 10.33 11.45 9.19
N ARG A 30 11.59 11.75 9.55
CA ARG A 30 11.96 13.03 10.18
C ARG A 30 11.84 14.21 9.22
N THR A 31 12.33 14.06 7.99
CA THR A 31 12.33 15.12 6.97
C THR A 31 10.94 15.47 6.47
N THR A 32 10.03 14.50 6.46
CA THR A 32 8.61 14.73 6.13
C THR A 32 7.79 15.25 7.30
N HIS A 33 8.37 15.34 8.51
CA HIS A 33 7.67 15.71 9.74
C HIS A 33 6.40 14.88 9.97
N ALA A 34 6.45 13.58 9.66
CA ALA A 34 5.31 12.69 9.81
C ALA A 34 4.95 12.49 11.30
N ASP A 35 3.67 12.49 11.60
CA ASP A 35 3.12 12.16 12.92
C ASP A 35 2.64 10.70 13.00
N VAL A 36 2.25 10.15 11.86
CA VAL A 36 1.86 8.75 11.67
C VAL A 36 2.61 8.21 10.45
N VAL A 37 3.15 7.01 10.57
CA VAL A 37 3.85 6.30 9.50
C VAL A 37 3.15 4.97 9.29
N ILE A 38 2.77 4.67 8.05
CA ILE A 38 2.20 3.40 7.61
C ILE A 38 3.26 2.68 6.80
N THR A 39 3.64 1.47 7.19
CA THR A 39 4.69 0.69 6.51
C THR A 39 4.16 -0.58 5.87
N SER A 40 4.67 -0.90 4.70
CA SER A 40 4.44 -2.17 3.98
C SER A 40 5.77 -2.90 3.77
N GLU A 41 5.72 -4.23 3.60
CA GLU A 41 6.89 -5.13 3.55
C GLU A 41 7.79 -5.11 4.80
N SER A 42 7.24 -4.68 5.93
CA SER A 42 7.97 -4.49 7.18
C SER A 42 7.75 -5.65 8.14
N THR A 43 8.79 -6.41 8.47
CA THR A 43 8.71 -7.38 9.57
C THR A 43 8.52 -6.67 10.91
N PRO A 44 7.96 -7.34 11.94
CA PRO A 44 7.85 -6.75 13.27
C PRO A 44 9.17 -6.22 13.83
N GLN A 45 10.29 -6.91 13.55
CA GLN A 45 11.63 -6.49 13.96
C GLN A 45 12.03 -5.16 13.31
N ALA A 46 11.77 -5.00 12.01
CA ALA A 46 12.12 -3.78 11.29
C ALA A 46 11.27 -2.57 11.72
N VAL A 47 9.98 -2.80 12.02
CA VAL A 47 9.10 -1.77 12.59
C VAL A 47 9.61 -1.32 13.95
N GLU A 48 10.04 -2.26 14.80
CA GLU A 48 10.58 -1.94 16.12
C GLU A 48 11.93 -1.23 16.04
N GLU A 49 12.81 -1.64 15.13
CA GLU A 49 14.07 -0.94 14.86
C GLU A 49 13.82 0.49 14.37
N LEU A 50 12.88 0.70 13.45
CA LEU A 50 12.47 2.03 13.01
C LEU A 50 11.92 2.86 14.18
N ARG A 51 11.08 2.27 15.05
CA ARG A 51 10.56 2.93 16.25
C ARG A 51 11.70 3.38 17.18
N HIS A 52 12.68 2.52 17.41
CA HIS A 52 13.85 2.83 18.24
C HIS A 52 14.66 4.00 17.68
N LEU A 53 14.91 4.03 16.37
CA LEU A 53 15.64 5.12 15.72
C LEU A 53 14.87 6.44 15.82
N LEU A 54 13.54 6.40 15.73
CA LEU A 54 12.68 7.58 15.86
C LEU A 54 12.57 8.09 17.30
N GLY A 55 12.84 7.22 18.29
CA GLY A 55 12.97 7.56 19.72
C GLY A 55 11.72 7.28 20.55
N ASP A 56 11.83 7.47 21.87
CA ASP A 56 10.82 7.05 22.87
C ASP A 56 9.44 7.71 22.74
N GLY A 57 9.34 8.79 21.96
CA GLY A 57 8.06 9.44 21.64
C GLY A 57 7.22 8.70 20.59
N TRP A 58 7.71 7.57 20.06
CA TRP A 58 7.04 6.77 19.04
C TRP A 58 6.52 5.45 19.57
N TYR A 59 5.27 5.18 19.21
CA TYR A 59 4.57 3.93 19.44
C TYR A 59 4.44 3.18 18.13
N ALA A 60 4.45 1.85 18.17
CA ALA A 60 4.34 1.04 16.97
C ALA A 60 3.40 -0.15 17.15
N ALA A 61 2.82 -0.57 16.03
CA ALA A 61 2.12 -1.83 15.87
C ALA A 61 2.56 -2.47 14.55
N SER A 62 2.61 -3.80 14.54
CA SER A 62 2.96 -4.58 13.36
C SER A 62 2.30 -5.95 13.39
N ASP A 63 2.40 -6.66 12.27
CA ASP A 63 1.95 -8.05 12.13
C ASP A 63 2.93 -8.90 11.30
N PRO A 64 2.78 -10.25 11.34
CA PRO A 64 3.53 -11.15 10.46
C PRO A 64 3.21 -11.01 8.96
N ALA A 65 2.05 -10.43 8.61
CA ALA A 65 1.64 -10.14 7.24
C ALA A 65 2.41 -8.95 6.61
N ARG A 66 3.39 -8.41 7.36
CA ARG A 66 4.36 -7.40 6.93
C ARG A 66 3.77 -6.00 6.79
N ASN A 67 2.74 -5.72 7.60
CA ASN A 67 2.18 -4.39 7.78
C ASN A 67 2.74 -3.76 9.07
N GLY A 68 2.85 -2.43 9.06
CA GLY A 68 3.24 -1.69 10.25
C GLY A 68 2.58 -0.31 10.32
N ALA A 69 2.44 0.17 11.54
CA ALA A 69 2.00 1.52 11.84
C ALA A 69 2.83 2.07 12.99
N LEU A 70 3.35 3.29 12.85
CA LEU A 70 4.02 4.03 13.90
C LEU A 70 3.30 5.36 14.10
N ALA A 71 3.23 5.85 15.33
CA ALA A 71 2.62 7.13 15.64
C ALA A 71 3.27 7.82 16.85
N ARG A 72 3.16 9.14 16.91
CA ARG A 72 3.62 9.95 18.06
C ARG A 72 2.69 9.88 19.29
N TRP A 73 1.62 9.09 19.23
CA TRP A 73 0.62 8.91 20.29
C TRP A 73 0.38 7.43 20.59
N PRO A 74 -0.08 7.09 21.81
CA PRO A 74 -0.25 5.70 22.21
C PRO A 74 -1.19 4.90 21.30
N VAL A 75 -0.80 3.65 21.04
CA VAL A 75 -1.66 2.66 20.38
C VAL A 75 -2.63 2.09 21.42
N ALA A 76 -3.93 2.34 21.23
CA ALA A 76 -4.98 1.90 22.15
C ALA A 76 -5.55 0.52 21.80
N LYS A 77 -5.60 0.19 20.50
CA LYS A 77 -6.14 -1.09 20.02
C LYS A 77 -5.48 -1.47 18.70
N VAL A 78 -5.27 -2.78 18.51
CA VAL A 78 -4.79 -3.37 17.26
C VAL A 78 -5.71 -4.52 16.85
N GLY A 79 -6.15 -4.51 15.59
CA GLY A 79 -6.79 -5.63 14.91
C GLY A 79 -5.90 -6.12 13.77
N ARG A 80 -5.78 -7.44 13.60
CA ARG A 80 -4.91 -8.07 12.61
C ARG A 80 -5.69 -8.98 11.67
N SER A 81 -5.26 -9.03 10.44
CA SER A 81 -5.68 -9.93 9.38
C SER A 81 -4.44 -10.32 8.57
N ASP A 82 -4.56 -11.34 7.72
CA ASP A 82 -3.50 -11.67 6.76
C ASP A 82 -3.34 -10.57 5.68
N ASP A 83 -4.33 -9.69 5.52
CA ASP A 83 -4.35 -8.69 4.45
C ASP A 83 -4.15 -7.24 4.97
N TYR A 84 -4.35 -6.97 6.26
CA TYR A 84 -4.29 -5.62 6.83
C TYR A 84 -4.01 -5.59 8.34
N LEU A 85 -3.51 -4.44 8.80
CA LEU A 85 -3.35 -4.06 10.20
C LEU A 85 -4.22 -2.83 10.51
N ALA A 86 -5.19 -2.99 11.42
CA ALA A 86 -6.01 -1.88 11.92
C ALA A 86 -5.49 -1.40 13.28
N THR A 87 -4.98 -0.18 13.35
CA THR A 87 -4.36 0.41 14.54
C THR A 87 -5.12 1.65 14.99
N HIS A 88 -5.70 1.62 16.20
CA HIS A 88 -6.35 2.78 16.80
C HIS A 88 -5.35 3.55 17.66
N VAL A 89 -5.05 4.78 17.26
CA VAL A 89 -4.10 5.68 17.93
C VAL A 89 -4.85 6.73 18.73
N ALA A 90 -4.52 6.86 20.02
CA ALA A 90 -5.17 7.76 20.97
C ALA A 90 -4.69 9.21 20.84
N HIS A 91 -4.95 9.83 19.68
CA HIS A 91 -4.63 11.24 19.46
C HIS A 91 -5.55 12.17 20.28
N PRO A 92 -5.03 13.22 20.96
CA PRO A 92 -5.79 14.04 21.91
C PRO A 92 -7.08 14.68 21.37
N GLY A 93 -7.11 15.01 20.08
CA GLY A 93 -8.31 15.61 19.48
C GLY A 93 -9.37 14.60 19.06
N ARG A 94 -8.95 13.43 18.57
CA ARG A 94 -9.82 12.38 18.01
C ARG A 94 -8.97 11.14 17.75
N THR A 95 -9.46 9.97 18.14
CA THR A 95 -8.80 8.69 17.82
C THR A 95 -8.59 8.54 16.31
N LEU A 96 -7.36 8.26 15.90
CA LEU A 96 -7.04 7.92 14.50
C LEU A 96 -7.21 6.40 14.33
N ALA A 97 -7.91 5.98 13.30
CA ALA A 97 -8.01 4.57 12.91
C ALA A 97 -7.15 4.34 11.66
N VAL A 98 -5.94 3.83 11.87
CA VAL A 98 -4.92 3.67 10.84
C VAL A 98 -4.97 2.27 10.28
N TYR A 99 -5.22 2.12 8.98
CA TYR A 99 -5.24 0.84 8.28
C TYR A 99 -4.01 0.73 7.38
N SER A 100 -3.11 -0.17 7.73
CA SER A 100 -1.96 -0.53 6.91
C SER A 100 -2.28 -1.76 6.07
N MET A 101 -1.92 -1.75 4.80
CA MET A 101 -2.13 -2.86 3.87
C MET A 101 -0.87 -3.13 3.03
N HIS A 102 -0.69 -4.40 2.68
CA HIS A 102 0.26 -4.88 1.69
C HIS A 102 -0.44 -5.99 0.94
N LEU A 103 -1.14 -5.63 -0.14
CA LEU A 103 -2.06 -6.54 -0.81
C LEU A 103 -1.36 -7.39 -1.87
N GLU A 104 -2.07 -8.37 -2.42
CA GLU A 104 -1.55 -9.34 -3.39
C GLU A 104 -0.79 -8.64 -4.54
N TYR A 105 0.50 -8.97 -4.66
CA TYR A 105 1.40 -8.39 -5.64
C TYR A 105 1.33 -9.11 -6.99
N GLU A 106 0.83 -10.34 -7.01
CA GLU A 106 0.50 -11.05 -8.24
C GLU A 106 -0.80 -10.47 -8.86
N TYR A 107 -1.23 -11.01 -10.01
CA TYR A 107 -2.51 -10.63 -10.64
C TYR A 107 -2.56 -9.17 -11.11
N TYR A 108 -1.43 -8.61 -11.52
CA TYR A 108 -1.37 -7.24 -12.02
C TYR A 108 -1.86 -7.15 -13.47
N THR A 109 -3.16 -6.89 -13.63
CA THR A 109 -3.90 -6.90 -14.90
C THR A 109 -3.40 -5.91 -15.97
N PRO A 110 -2.80 -4.74 -15.67
CA PRO A 110 -2.24 -3.89 -16.73
C PRO A 110 -1.12 -4.58 -17.52
N PHE A 111 -0.41 -5.54 -16.94
CA PHE A 111 0.60 -6.29 -17.66
C PHE A 111 -0.05 -7.23 -18.68
N LEU A 112 -1.14 -7.89 -18.29
CA LEU A 112 -1.89 -8.78 -19.18
C LEU A 112 -2.41 -8.03 -20.41
N TYR A 113 -2.98 -6.84 -20.19
CA TYR A 113 -3.44 -5.95 -21.26
C TYR A 113 -2.31 -5.50 -22.21
N ARG A 114 -1.07 -5.39 -21.70
CA ARG A 114 0.12 -4.99 -22.47
C ARG A 114 0.91 -6.17 -23.06
N GLY A 115 0.42 -7.41 -22.92
CA GLY A 115 1.10 -8.59 -23.47
C GLY A 115 2.25 -9.11 -22.61
N TYR A 116 2.24 -8.83 -21.31
CA TYR A 116 3.16 -9.40 -20.33
C TYR A 116 2.37 -10.23 -19.32
N GLY A 117 2.99 -11.25 -18.74
CA GLY A 117 2.41 -11.96 -17.61
C GLY A 117 2.34 -11.04 -16.38
N GLY A 118 1.31 -11.23 -15.55
CA GLY A 118 1.14 -10.53 -14.28
C GLY A 118 1.55 -11.39 -13.07
N SER A 119 2.45 -12.35 -13.27
CA SER A 119 2.86 -13.39 -12.30
C SER A 119 1.69 -14.08 -11.63
N THR A 120 0.64 -14.38 -12.39
CA THR A 120 -0.58 -15.03 -11.88
C THR A 120 -0.32 -16.52 -11.64
N ARG A 121 0.15 -16.93 -10.45
CA ARG A 121 0.58 -18.32 -10.20
C ARG A 121 -0.48 -19.39 -10.54
N TYR A 122 -1.76 -19.04 -10.51
CA TYR A 122 -2.88 -19.99 -10.69
C TYR A 122 -3.69 -19.82 -11.99
N LEU A 123 -3.29 -18.91 -12.90
CA LEU A 123 -3.95 -18.73 -14.21
C LEU A 123 -3.12 -19.27 -15.38
N PRO A 124 -3.73 -19.58 -16.55
CA PRO A 124 -2.99 -19.96 -17.76
C PRO A 124 -1.95 -18.91 -18.21
N SER A 125 -2.18 -17.62 -17.91
CA SER A 125 -1.23 -16.53 -18.11
C SER A 125 0.00 -16.61 -17.19
N GLY A 126 -0.13 -17.32 -16.07
CA GLY A 126 0.92 -17.52 -15.06
C GLY A 126 2.18 -18.17 -15.58
N ARG A 127 2.06 -18.97 -16.65
CA ARG A 127 3.20 -19.64 -17.29
C ARG A 127 4.27 -18.67 -17.79
N TRP A 128 3.91 -17.40 -17.98
CA TRP A 128 4.82 -16.34 -18.44
C TRP A 128 5.44 -15.55 -17.29
N GLY A 129 5.06 -15.79 -16.03
CA GLY A 129 5.56 -15.02 -14.89
C GLY A 129 5.37 -13.53 -15.08
N TRP A 130 6.46 -12.76 -15.02
CA TRP A 130 6.53 -11.33 -15.35
C TRP A 130 7.01 -11.02 -16.79
N GLY A 131 7.15 -12.06 -17.61
CA GLY A 131 7.73 -12.00 -18.96
C GLY A 131 6.69 -11.80 -20.08
N PRO A 132 7.13 -11.63 -21.33
CA PRO A 132 6.26 -11.40 -22.47
C PRO A 132 5.36 -12.63 -22.77
N MET A 133 4.14 -12.36 -23.23
CA MET A 133 3.15 -13.34 -23.67
C MET A 133 3.01 -13.31 -25.21
N PRO A 134 2.53 -14.41 -25.84
CA PRO A 134 2.29 -14.45 -27.28
C PRO A 134 1.27 -13.42 -27.78
N SER A 135 0.33 -13.00 -26.92
CA SER A 135 -0.68 -11.99 -27.22
C SER A 135 -1.17 -11.34 -25.91
N PRO A 136 -1.59 -10.08 -25.94
CA PRO A 136 -2.26 -9.45 -24.79
C PRO A 136 -3.61 -10.09 -24.48
N VAL A 137 -4.06 -9.94 -23.24
CA VAL A 137 -5.45 -10.22 -22.81
C VAL A 137 -6.26 -8.93 -22.96
N LEU A 138 -7.16 -8.90 -23.92
CA LEU A 138 -7.97 -7.71 -24.24
C LEU A 138 -9.43 -7.83 -23.79
N ASP A 139 -9.86 -9.03 -23.41
CA ASP A 139 -11.21 -9.27 -22.93
C ASP A 139 -11.40 -8.69 -21.52
N GLU A 140 -12.38 -7.81 -21.37
CA GLU A 140 -12.62 -7.09 -20.12
C GLU A 140 -13.09 -8.01 -18.98
N ASP A 141 -13.87 -9.05 -19.30
CA ASP A 141 -14.38 -10.00 -18.31
C ASP A 141 -13.25 -10.89 -17.79
N ASP A 142 -12.30 -11.26 -18.65
CA ASP A 142 -11.06 -11.92 -18.25
C ASP A 142 -10.23 -11.05 -17.31
N LEU A 143 -10.02 -9.78 -17.64
CA LEU A 143 -9.27 -8.85 -16.79
C LEU A 143 -9.96 -8.61 -15.44
N LYS A 144 -11.28 -8.44 -15.42
CA LYS A 144 -12.06 -8.32 -14.19
C LYS A 144 -11.94 -9.57 -13.32
N ARG A 145 -12.03 -10.76 -13.94
CA ARG A 145 -11.90 -12.03 -13.21
C ARG A 145 -10.53 -12.17 -12.56
N VAL A 146 -9.44 -11.85 -13.28
CA VAL A 146 -8.08 -11.83 -12.71
C VAL A 146 -7.99 -10.86 -11.53
N ASN A 147 -8.59 -9.67 -11.64
CA ASN A 147 -8.56 -8.72 -10.55
C ASN A 147 -9.33 -9.21 -9.31
N VAL A 148 -10.47 -9.88 -9.50
CA VAL A 148 -11.21 -10.50 -8.40
C VAL A 148 -10.39 -11.61 -7.72
N GLU A 149 -9.67 -12.42 -8.50
CA GLU A 149 -8.80 -13.50 -7.98
C GLU A 149 -7.65 -12.97 -7.11
N SER A 150 -7.17 -11.75 -7.35
CA SER A 150 -6.18 -11.10 -6.50
C SER A 150 -6.68 -10.86 -5.06
N ARG A 151 -8.00 -10.97 -4.81
CA ARG A 151 -8.70 -10.62 -3.57
C ARG A 151 -8.60 -9.15 -3.16
N ARG A 152 -7.78 -8.32 -3.82
CA ARG A 152 -7.62 -6.89 -3.52
C ARG A 152 -8.96 -6.14 -3.45
N PRO A 153 -9.92 -6.34 -4.38
CA PRO A 153 -11.24 -5.69 -4.28
C PRO A 153 -12.03 -6.09 -3.02
N ALA A 154 -11.95 -7.35 -2.62
CA ALA A 154 -12.64 -7.85 -1.42
C ALA A 154 -12.03 -7.26 -0.14
N VAL A 155 -10.69 -7.25 -0.04
CA VAL A 155 -9.98 -6.64 1.10
C VAL A 155 -10.28 -5.13 1.18
N GLY A 156 -10.23 -4.43 0.04
CA GLY A 156 -10.56 -3.01 -0.04
C GLY A 156 -11.98 -2.73 0.43
N ALA A 157 -12.96 -3.55 0.04
CA ALA A 157 -14.34 -3.43 0.50
C ALA A 157 -14.48 -3.64 2.01
N THR A 158 -13.76 -4.63 2.58
CA THR A 158 -13.71 -4.87 4.03
C THR A 158 -13.14 -3.67 4.77
N VAL A 159 -11.96 -3.17 4.38
CA VAL A 159 -11.33 -2.01 5.03
C VAL A 159 -12.21 -0.76 4.90
N ALA A 160 -12.82 -0.53 3.74
CA ALA A 160 -13.75 0.59 3.54
C ALA A 160 -14.97 0.49 4.47
N ALA A 161 -15.51 -0.71 4.71
CA ALA A 161 -16.59 -0.91 5.67
C ALA A 161 -16.15 -0.62 7.12
N MET A 162 -14.95 -1.05 7.49
CA MET A 162 -14.38 -0.75 8.81
C MET A 162 -14.15 0.76 8.99
N MET A 163 -13.61 1.44 7.99
CA MET A 163 -13.42 2.91 8.01
C MET A 163 -14.76 3.64 8.17
N ARG A 164 -15.83 3.17 7.50
CA ARG A 164 -17.19 3.71 7.71
C ARG A 164 -17.66 3.50 9.14
N ALA A 165 -17.46 2.31 9.71
CA ALA A 165 -17.82 2.04 11.10
C ALA A 165 -17.04 2.93 12.10
N ASP A 166 -15.76 3.15 11.85
CA ASP A 166 -14.92 4.04 12.66
C ASP A 166 -15.32 5.52 12.53
N THR A 167 -15.74 5.94 11.33
CA THR A 167 -16.32 7.27 11.12
C THR A 167 -17.60 7.45 11.93
N THR A 168 -18.52 6.48 11.89
CA THR A 168 -19.76 6.47 12.70
C THR A 168 -19.47 6.48 14.20
N ALA A 169 -18.38 5.83 14.63
CA ALA A 169 -17.93 5.84 16.02
C ALA A 169 -17.18 7.13 16.42
N GLY A 170 -17.14 8.16 15.56
CA GLY A 170 -16.52 9.45 15.85
C GLY A 170 -14.98 9.46 15.73
N ARG A 171 -14.39 8.44 15.12
CA ARG A 171 -12.93 8.32 14.89
C ARG A 171 -12.56 8.92 13.52
N ALA A 172 -11.27 9.13 13.29
CA ALA A 172 -10.74 9.59 12.00
C ALA A 172 -10.00 8.44 11.31
N PRO A 173 -10.64 7.73 10.37
CA PRO A 173 -9.98 6.65 9.65
C PRO A 173 -9.02 7.18 8.58
N VAL A 174 -7.91 6.48 8.40
CA VAL A 174 -6.96 6.66 7.31
C VAL A 174 -6.48 5.28 6.86
N ALA A 175 -6.44 5.07 5.56
CA ALA A 175 -5.92 3.85 4.97
C ALA A 175 -4.72 4.18 4.09
N GLY A 176 -3.68 3.36 4.18
CA GLY A 176 -2.49 3.47 3.36
C GLY A 176 -1.80 2.13 3.24
N GLY A 177 -0.99 1.98 2.20
CA GLY A 177 -0.24 0.76 1.99
C GLY A 177 0.28 0.67 0.57
N ASP A 178 0.96 -0.43 0.32
CA ASP A 178 1.19 -0.91 -1.03
C ASP A 178 0.01 -1.79 -1.43
N PHE A 179 -0.90 -1.22 -2.21
CA PHE A 179 -2.13 -1.91 -2.61
C PHE A 179 -1.89 -2.87 -3.75
N ASN A 180 -0.77 -2.80 -4.47
CA ASN A 180 -0.55 -3.53 -5.71
C ASN A 180 -1.73 -3.47 -6.71
N GLU A 181 -2.62 -2.50 -6.54
CA GLU A 181 -3.81 -2.32 -7.37
C GLU A 181 -3.48 -1.27 -8.43
N PRO A 182 -3.79 -1.55 -9.71
CA PRO A 182 -3.60 -0.57 -10.75
C PRO A 182 -4.51 0.63 -10.57
N SER A 183 -4.04 1.79 -11.00
CA SER A 183 -4.91 2.94 -11.15
C SER A 183 -5.97 2.61 -12.19
N HIS A 184 -7.20 3.09 -11.99
CA HIS A 184 -8.21 3.08 -13.05
C HIS A 184 -7.73 3.76 -14.35
N LEU A 185 -6.75 4.66 -14.24
CA LEU A 185 -6.11 5.34 -15.38
C LEU A 185 -5.16 4.42 -16.17
N ASP A 186 -4.65 3.34 -15.58
CA ASP A 186 -3.73 2.41 -16.24
C ASP A 186 -4.39 1.59 -17.35
N TYR A 187 -5.72 1.59 -17.40
CA TYR A 187 -6.54 0.92 -18.42
C TYR A 187 -6.92 1.83 -19.58
N THR A 188 -6.47 3.09 -19.59
CA THR A 188 -6.73 4.00 -20.72
C THR A 188 -5.82 3.66 -21.91
N ILE A 189 -6.43 3.57 -23.09
CA ILE A 189 -5.79 3.19 -24.37
C ILE A 189 -4.70 4.21 -24.79
N ASP A 190 -4.71 5.42 -24.23
CA ASP A 190 -3.78 6.50 -24.57
C ASP A 190 -2.39 6.37 -23.90
N GLY A 191 -2.11 5.29 -23.17
CA GLY A 191 -0.76 4.95 -22.73
C GLY A 191 0.12 4.52 -23.92
N PRO A 192 1.36 5.02 -24.06
CA PRO A 192 2.14 4.82 -25.28
C PRO A 192 2.31 3.33 -25.61
N PRO A 193 2.20 2.95 -26.90
CA PRO A 193 2.43 1.58 -27.32
C PRO A 193 3.92 1.29 -27.11
N THR A 194 4.19 0.26 -26.31
CA THR A 194 5.53 -0.30 -26.04
C THR A 194 6.44 0.50 -25.10
N TRP A 195 7.04 -0.21 -24.14
CA TRP A 195 8.09 0.25 -23.22
C TRP A 195 9.41 0.61 -23.92
N THR A 196 9.43 0.77 -25.25
CA THR A 196 10.65 1.13 -26.00
C THR A 196 11.04 2.61 -25.86
N THR A 197 10.21 3.41 -25.20
CA THR A 197 10.49 4.83 -24.93
C THR A 197 10.22 5.16 -23.46
N PRO A 198 11.20 5.69 -22.70
CA PRO A 198 10.95 6.22 -21.37
C PRO A 198 10.00 7.41 -21.50
N SER A 199 8.78 7.31 -20.97
CA SER A 199 7.84 8.43 -20.97
C SER A 199 8.30 9.48 -19.96
N THR A 200 8.91 10.55 -20.45
CA THR A 200 9.27 11.77 -19.69
C THR A 200 8.07 12.69 -19.40
N ARG A 201 6.85 12.16 -19.27
CA ARG A 201 5.66 12.98 -18.97
C ARG A 201 4.96 12.54 -17.68
N CYS A 202 5.64 12.77 -16.57
CA CYS A 202 4.95 13.24 -15.36
C CYS A 202 4.88 14.77 -15.42
N THR A 203 3.80 15.30 -15.98
CA THR A 203 3.37 16.67 -15.68
C THR A 203 1.93 16.60 -15.18
N PRO A 204 1.63 17.01 -13.95
CA PRO A 204 0.28 16.99 -13.44
C PRO A 204 -0.52 18.08 -14.16
N SER A 205 -1.49 17.69 -14.99
CA SER A 205 -2.45 18.63 -15.57
C SER A 205 -3.41 19.08 -14.46
N THR A 206 -3.15 20.28 -13.95
CA THR A 206 -4.05 21.00 -13.07
C THR A 206 -5.14 21.64 -13.93
N THR A 207 -6.32 21.01 -14.02
CA THR A 207 -7.56 21.71 -14.37
C THR A 207 -8.75 20.89 -13.87
N TRP A 208 -9.28 21.30 -12.71
CA TRP A 208 -10.66 21.07 -12.35
C TRP A 208 -11.45 22.29 -12.84
N ALA A 209 -12.45 22.06 -13.68
CA ALA A 209 -13.55 22.98 -13.96
C ALA A 209 -14.84 22.18 -13.81
#